data_AF-A0A9D9LYH4-F1
#
_entry.id   AF-A0A9D9LYH4-F1
#
_cell.length_a   1.000
_cell.length_b   1.000
_cell.length_c   1.000
_cell.angle_alpha   90.00
_cell.angle_beta   90.00
_cell.angle_gamma   90.00
#
_symmetry.space_group_name_H-M   'P 1'
#
loop_
_entity.id
_entity.type
_entity.pdbx_description
1 polymer ?
#
loop_
_entity_poly.entity_id
_entity_poly.type
_entity_poly.pdbx_seq_one_letter_code
_entity_poly.pdbx_strand_id
1 'polypeptide(L)'
;MKLTEADYYAKDGVLNNKDGFAFSVIKKLTLTDKKLQESLFADFSAKELVLIEFPVSFACVDAENFDEAFLADLRSALKQLEQNGKTVIFSATGSVAGAEQSDVFYHIARRIKDCTSVAGLYFLAGITKEAAVTIITALQKKHPEYVYFTAEKELYDSLNKDYAGRIAFASI
;
A
#
# COMPACT_ATOMS: atom_id res chain seq x y z
N MET A 1 -4.50 10.96 21.54
CA MET A 1 -3.37 10.64 20.64
C MET A 1 -3.07 11.89 19.84
N LYS A 2 -1.90 12.53 20.04
CA LYS A 2 -1.51 13.68 19.21
C LYS A 2 -1.21 13.12 17.83
N LEU A 3 -2.06 13.45 16.86
CA LEU A 3 -1.83 13.14 15.45
C LEU A 3 -0.52 13.84 15.05
N THR A 4 0.56 13.08 14.88
CA THR A 4 1.66 13.52 14.02
C THR A 4 1.09 13.63 12.61
N GLU A 5 1.56 14.60 11.82
CA GLU A 5 1.14 14.89 10.44
C GLU A 5 1.23 13.68 9.50
N ALA A 6 0.38 12.67 9.68
CA ALA A 6 0.19 11.61 8.72
C ALA A 6 -0.84 12.11 7.72
N ASP A 7 -0.43 12.22 6.45
CA ASP A 7 -1.30 12.69 5.36
C ASP A 7 -2.56 11.83 5.21
N TYR A 8 -2.57 10.61 5.76
CA TYR A 8 -3.70 9.69 5.74
C TYR A 8 -3.97 9.02 7.10
N TYR A 9 -5.23 8.68 7.34
CA TYR A 9 -5.69 7.90 8.49
C TYR A 9 -6.96 7.11 8.14
N ALA A 10 -7.25 6.05 8.90
CA ALA A 10 -8.52 5.35 8.82
C ALA A 10 -9.51 5.89 9.88
N LYS A 11 -10.77 6.08 9.49
CA LYS A 11 -11.85 6.39 10.43
C LYS A 11 -13.09 5.63 9.99
N ASP A 12 -13.69 4.91 10.94
CA ASP A 12 -14.86 4.06 10.69
C ASP A 12 -14.66 3.08 9.51
N GLY A 13 -13.43 2.56 9.37
CA GLY A 13 -13.02 1.66 8.28
C GLY A 13 -12.73 2.35 6.95
N VAL A 14 -12.82 3.68 6.86
CA VAL A 14 -12.63 4.43 5.61
C VAL A 14 -11.31 5.20 5.64
N LEU A 15 -10.58 5.19 4.52
CA LEU A 15 -9.39 6.03 4.36
C LEU A 15 -9.80 7.51 4.28
N ASN A 16 -9.11 8.35 5.02
CA ASN A 16 -9.24 9.80 4.99
C ASN A 16 -7.86 10.43 4.77
N ASN A 17 -7.80 11.56 4.08
CA ASN A 17 -6.62 12.42 4.11
C ASN A 17 -6.63 13.36 5.32
N LYS A 18 -5.56 14.14 5.53
CA LYS A 18 -5.44 15.12 6.63
C LYS A 18 -6.53 16.19 6.67
N ASP A 19 -7.17 16.49 5.54
CA ASP A 19 -8.25 17.47 5.43
C ASP A 19 -9.63 16.84 5.74
N GLY A 20 -9.67 15.55 6.07
CA GLY A 20 -10.90 14.81 6.34
C GLY A 20 -11.65 14.38 5.09
N PHE A 21 -11.02 14.44 3.91
CA PHE A 21 -11.61 13.89 2.69
C PHE A 21 -11.58 12.36 2.75
N ALA A 22 -12.76 11.75 2.73
CA ALA A 22 -12.94 10.30 2.72
C ALA A 22 -12.88 9.74 1.30
N PHE A 23 -12.07 8.71 1.10
CA PHE A 23 -11.99 7.98 -0.17
C PHE A 23 -13.04 6.85 -0.19
N SER A 24 -13.83 6.76 -1.27
CA SER A 24 -15.01 5.89 -1.34
C SER A 24 -15.02 4.90 -2.49
N VAL A 25 -14.01 4.92 -3.37
CA VAL A 25 -13.91 4.02 -4.53
C VAL A 25 -12.50 3.45 -4.56
N ILE A 26 -12.40 2.12 -4.65
CA ILE A 26 -11.14 1.43 -4.91
C ILE A 26 -11.19 0.84 -6.31
N LYS A 27 -10.41 1.40 -7.23
CA LYS A 27 -10.14 0.78 -8.53
C LYS A 27 -8.94 -0.14 -8.39
N LYS A 28 -8.98 -1.31 -9.02
CA LYS A 28 -7.84 -2.23 -9.06
C LYS A 28 -7.10 -2.07 -10.39
N LEU A 29 -5.80 -1.82 -10.32
CA LEU A 29 -4.86 -1.87 -11.44
C LEU A 29 -3.88 -3.01 -11.18
N THR A 30 -3.99 -4.10 -11.94
CA THR A 30 -3.03 -5.20 -11.88
C THR A 30 -1.96 -5.00 -12.95
N LEU A 31 -0.70 -4.89 -12.54
CA LEU A 31 0.43 -4.84 -13.45
C LEU A 31 0.73 -6.25 -13.97
N THR A 32 0.66 -6.41 -15.29
CA THR A 32 0.96 -7.67 -15.97
C THR A 32 2.39 -7.73 -16.52
N ASP A 33 3.06 -6.58 -16.59
CA ASP A 33 4.47 -6.46 -16.92
C ASP A 33 5.15 -5.37 -16.06
N LYS A 34 6.48 -5.30 -16.10
CA LYS A 34 7.28 -4.34 -15.33
C LYS A 34 7.19 -2.89 -15.84
N LYS A 35 6.39 -2.59 -16.87
CA LYS A 35 6.32 -1.25 -17.46
C LYS A 35 5.21 -0.45 -16.80
N LEU A 36 5.63 0.56 -16.04
CA LEU A 36 4.71 1.57 -15.50
C LEU A 36 4.67 2.77 -16.45
N GLN A 37 3.54 2.94 -17.13
CA GLN A 37 3.30 4.12 -17.98
C GLN A 37 2.25 5.02 -17.34
N GLU A 38 2.41 6.34 -17.49
CA GLU A 38 1.47 7.34 -16.96
C GLU A 38 0.04 7.11 -17.45
N SER A 39 -0.11 6.64 -18.70
CA SER A 39 -1.40 6.34 -19.32
C SER A 39 -2.22 5.30 -18.55
N LEU A 40 -1.57 4.40 -17.79
CA LEU A 40 -2.25 3.42 -16.93
C LEU A 40 -3.10 4.09 -15.84
N PHE A 41 -2.81 5.35 -15.53
CA PHE A 41 -3.46 6.11 -14.48
C PHE A 41 -4.36 7.23 -15.00
N ALA A 42 -4.44 7.41 -16.32
CA ALA A 42 -5.16 8.54 -16.93
C ALA A 42 -6.64 8.60 -16.52
N ASP A 43 -7.29 7.44 -16.39
CA ASP A 43 -8.72 7.30 -16.11
C ASP A 43 -9.09 7.37 -14.62
N PHE A 44 -8.12 7.64 -13.75
CA PHE A 44 -8.35 7.76 -12.31
C PHE A 44 -8.54 9.22 -11.91
N SER A 45 -9.61 9.50 -11.17
CA SER A 45 -9.84 10.83 -10.60
C SER A 45 -9.09 11.00 -9.28
N ALA A 46 -8.83 12.25 -8.87
CA ALA A 46 -8.21 12.57 -7.58
C ALA A 46 -9.05 12.14 -6.35
N LYS A 47 -10.32 11.76 -6.54
CA LYS A 47 -11.22 11.29 -5.48
C LYS A 47 -11.24 9.78 -5.32
N GLU A 48 -10.60 9.06 -6.24
CA GLU A 48 -10.56 7.60 -6.24
C GLU A 48 -9.28 7.13 -5.55
N LEU A 49 -9.40 6.06 -4.77
CA LEU A 49 -8.27 5.28 -4.31
C LEU A 49 -7.99 4.20 -5.34
N VAL A 50 -6.72 3.96 -5.67
CA VAL A 50 -6.34 2.93 -6.62
C VAL A 50 -5.47 1.89 -5.93
N LEU A 51 -5.89 0.62 -5.96
CA LEU A 51 -5.02 -0.50 -5.63
C LEU A 51 -4.14 -0.82 -6.83
N ILE A 52 -2.83 -0.62 -6.68
CA ILE A 52 -1.83 -1.15 -7.60
C ILE A 52 -1.41 -2.53 -7.09
N GLU A 53 -1.68 -3.57 -7.86
CA GLU A 53 -1.30 -4.94 -7.55
C GLU A 53 -0.25 -5.43 -8.54
N PHE A 54 0.83 -6.05 -8.06
CA PHE A 54 1.87 -6.63 -8.91
C PHE A 54 2.47 -7.90 -8.30
N PRO A 55 3.07 -8.81 -9.09
CA PRO A 55 3.77 -9.97 -8.55
C PRO A 55 4.97 -9.57 -7.68
N VAL A 56 5.22 -10.27 -6.58
CA VAL A 56 6.43 -10.09 -5.74
C VAL A 56 7.70 -10.19 -6.59
N SER A 57 7.71 -11.07 -7.60
CA SER A 57 8.82 -11.26 -8.54
C SER A 57 9.15 -10.02 -9.38
N PHE A 58 8.29 -8.99 -9.37
CA PHE A 58 8.60 -7.73 -10.02
C PHE A 58 9.58 -6.89 -9.21
N ALA A 59 9.45 -6.89 -7.90
CA ALA A 59 10.28 -6.12 -6.98
C ALA A 59 11.44 -6.92 -6.38
N CYS A 60 11.30 -8.24 -6.29
CA CYS A 60 12.20 -9.15 -5.59
C CYS A 60 12.62 -10.28 -6.52
N VAL A 61 13.92 -10.51 -6.69
CA VAL A 61 14.45 -11.63 -7.48
C VAL A 61 14.67 -12.84 -6.58
N ASP A 62 15.27 -12.60 -5.42
CA ASP A 62 15.46 -13.55 -4.31
C ASP A 62 15.55 -12.79 -2.98
N ALA A 63 15.83 -13.50 -1.88
CA ALA A 63 15.90 -12.94 -0.53
C ALA A 63 16.87 -11.75 -0.37
N GLU A 64 17.91 -11.68 -1.18
CA GLU A 64 18.98 -10.67 -1.07
C GLU A 64 18.99 -9.69 -2.25
N ASN A 65 18.34 -10.05 -3.37
CA ASN A 65 18.35 -9.29 -4.60
C ASN A 65 16.98 -8.69 -4.93
N PHE A 66 16.95 -7.36 -5.00
CA PHE A 66 15.77 -6.58 -5.41
C PHE A 66 15.95 -6.03 -6.82
N ASP A 67 14.86 -5.93 -7.58
CA ASP A 67 14.86 -5.29 -8.89
C ASP A 67 14.81 -3.77 -8.73
N GLU A 68 16.00 -3.17 -8.62
CA GLU A 68 16.15 -1.73 -8.42
C GLU A 68 15.68 -0.89 -9.60
N ALA A 69 15.68 -1.45 -10.82
CA ALA A 69 15.18 -0.75 -12.00
C ALA A 69 13.65 -0.62 -11.91
N PHE A 70 12.96 -1.73 -11.64
CA PHE A 70 11.50 -1.71 -11.44
C PHE A 70 11.10 -0.78 -10.28
N LEU A 71 11.81 -0.82 -9.16
CA LEU A 71 11.50 0.02 -7.99
C LEU A 71 11.71 1.52 -8.28
N ALA A 72 12.72 1.86 -9.10
CA ALA A 72 12.93 3.24 -9.55
C ALA A 72 11.83 3.72 -10.50
N ASP A 73 11.37 2.87 -11.41
CA ASP A 73 10.26 3.16 -12.31
C ASP A 73 8.94 3.31 -11.55
N LEU A 74 8.66 2.41 -10.59
CA LEU A 74 7.50 2.48 -9.71
C LEU A 74 7.48 3.81 -8.95
N ARG A 75 8.60 4.17 -8.32
CA ARG A 75 8.74 5.45 -7.63
C ARG A 75 8.49 6.64 -8.56
N SER A 76 9.02 6.60 -9.79
CA SER A 76 8.85 7.68 -10.77
C SER A 76 7.39 7.84 -11.18
N ALA A 77 6.68 6.74 -11.42
CA ALA A 77 5.25 6.74 -11.69
C ALA A 77 4.45 7.31 -10.51
N LEU A 78 4.73 6.86 -9.28
CA LEU A 78 4.07 7.35 -8.06
C LEU A 78 4.26 8.86 -7.86
N LYS A 79 5.44 9.38 -8.18
CA LYS A 79 5.74 10.83 -8.15
C LYS A 79 4.92 11.64 -9.15
N GLN A 80 4.61 11.07 -10.32
CA GLN A 80 3.71 11.73 -11.28
C GLN A 80 2.26 11.73 -10.78
N LEU A 81 1.83 10.69 -10.06
CA LEU A 81 0.50 10.67 -9.44
C LEU A 81 0.32 11.76 -8.39
N GLU A 82 1.36 12.07 -7.63
CA GLU A 82 1.35 13.19 -6.67
C GLU A 82 1.07 14.53 -7.34
N GLN A 83 1.73 14.81 -8.47
CA GLN A 83 1.52 16.05 -9.22
C GLN A 83 0.07 16.20 -9.69
N ASN A 84 -0.61 15.07 -9.90
CA ASN A 84 -2.00 15.00 -10.31
C ASN A 84 -2.99 14.86 -9.13
N GLY A 85 -2.50 14.92 -7.88
CA GLY A 85 -3.33 14.80 -6.67
C GLY A 85 -4.00 13.42 -6.50
N LYS A 86 -3.42 12.37 -7.08
CA LYS A 86 -3.97 11.01 -7.03
C LYS A 86 -3.39 10.23 -5.84
N THR A 87 -4.21 9.39 -5.23
CA THR A 87 -3.84 8.56 -4.09
C THR A 87 -3.96 7.07 -4.44
N VAL A 88 -2.98 6.27 -4.01
CA VAL A 88 -2.89 4.85 -4.27
C VAL A 88 -2.58 4.05 -3.01
N ILE A 89 -2.91 2.77 -3.05
CA ILE A 89 -2.43 1.73 -2.14
C ILE A 89 -1.81 0.63 -2.99
N PHE A 90 -0.94 -0.18 -2.41
CA PHE A 90 -0.29 -1.25 -3.16
C PHE A 90 -0.46 -2.60 -2.49
N SER A 91 -0.36 -3.65 -3.30
CA SER A 91 -0.28 -5.03 -2.85
C SER A 91 0.63 -5.84 -3.77
N ALA A 92 1.16 -6.93 -3.23
CA ALA A 92 2.02 -7.83 -3.99
C ALA A 92 1.52 -9.27 -3.91
N THR A 93 1.43 -9.94 -5.07
CA THR A 93 0.95 -11.32 -5.20
C THR A 93 2.09 -12.33 -5.35
N GLY A 94 1.87 -13.56 -4.87
CA GLY A 94 2.85 -14.63 -4.95
C GLY A 94 3.97 -14.50 -3.92
N SER A 95 4.99 -15.34 -4.09
CA SER A 95 6.17 -15.37 -3.22
C SER A 95 7.43 -15.61 -4.04
N VAL A 96 8.57 -15.26 -3.45
CA VAL A 96 9.90 -15.54 -3.99
C VAL A 96 10.60 -16.43 -2.98
N ALA A 97 11.27 -17.47 -3.46
CA ALA A 97 11.90 -18.46 -2.58
C ALA A 97 12.93 -17.78 -1.67
N GLY A 98 12.82 -18.04 -0.36
CA GLY A 98 13.70 -17.48 0.65
C GLY A 98 13.44 -16.02 1.03
N ALA A 99 12.53 -15.32 0.34
CA ALA A 99 12.17 -13.94 0.66
C ALA A 99 10.93 -13.90 1.55
N GLU A 100 11.05 -13.32 2.75
CA GLU A 100 9.91 -13.06 3.63
C GLU A 100 9.08 -11.90 3.07
N GLN A 101 7.76 -12.05 3.10
CA GLN A 101 6.85 -11.05 2.52
C GLN A 101 6.98 -9.68 3.22
N SER A 102 7.26 -9.68 4.54
CA SER A 102 7.53 -8.46 5.31
C SER A 102 8.77 -7.71 4.83
N ASP A 103 9.82 -8.43 4.45
CA ASP A 103 11.06 -7.83 3.98
C ASP A 103 10.86 -7.22 2.60
N VAL A 104 10.15 -7.92 1.72
CA VAL A 104 9.77 -7.38 0.40
C VAL A 104 8.99 -6.09 0.54
N PHE A 105 7.93 -6.07 1.36
CA PHE A 105 7.13 -4.86 1.58
C PHE A 105 7.95 -3.74 2.23
N TYR A 106 8.85 -4.07 3.16
CA TYR A 106 9.75 -3.09 3.76
C TYR A 106 10.69 -2.47 2.73
N HIS A 107 11.27 -3.27 1.83
CA HIS A 107 12.14 -2.78 0.77
C HIS A 107 11.39 -1.90 -0.23
N ILE A 108 10.18 -2.30 -0.65
CA ILE A 108 9.31 -1.49 -1.51
C ILE A 108 8.99 -0.16 -0.81
N ALA A 109 8.49 -0.20 0.43
CA ALA A 109 8.12 0.99 1.19
C ALA A 109 9.31 1.95 1.36
N ARG A 110 10.50 1.43 1.66
CA ARG A 110 11.74 2.23 1.75
C ARG A 110 12.04 2.96 0.43
N ARG A 111 11.77 2.34 -0.72
CA ARG A 111 12.03 2.91 -2.05
C ARG A 111 11.00 3.96 -2.46
N ILE A 112 9.77 3.88 -1.95
CA ILE A 112 8.69 4.82 -2.27
C ILE A 112 8.34 5.76 -1.10
N LYS A 113 9.18 5.81 -0.06
CA LYS A 113 8.90 6.47 1.23
C LYS A 113 8.54 7.95 1.20
N ASP A 114 9.02 8.67 0.20
CA ASP A 114 8.74 10.08 0.02
C ASP A 114 7.61 10.31 -0.97
N CYS A 115 6.93 9.25 -1.41
CA CYS A 115 5.84 9.37 -2.36
C CYS A 115 4.51 9.63 -1.63
N THR A 116 4.04 10.88 -1.63
CA THR A 116 2.82 11.28 -0.89
C THR A 116 1.52 10.78 -1.54
N SER A 117 1.60 10.25 -2.75
CA SER A 117 0.48 9.55 -3.40
C SER A 117 0.20 8.20 -2.75
N VAL A 118 1.12 7.64 -1.96
CA VAL A 118 0.97 6.32 -1.36
C VAL A 118 0.34 6.42 0.03
N ALA A 119 -0.89 5.94 0.16
CA ALA A 119 -1.62 5.88 1.42
C ALA A 119 -1.31 4.65 2.27
N GLY A 120 -0.81 3.57 1.65
CA GLY A 120 -0.36 2.37 2.36
C GLY A 120 -0.61 1.08 1.59
N LEU A 121 -0.97 0.03 2.33
CA LEU A 121 -0.88 -1.37 1.88
C LEU A 121 -2.22 -2.10 1.94
N TYR A 122 -2.49 -2.88 0.92
CA TYR A 122 -3.63 -3.80 0.89
C TYR A 122 -3.19 -5.24 1.13
N PHE A 123 -3.75 -5.86 2.16
CA PHE A 123 -3.55 -7.27 2.44
C PHE A 123 -4.49 -8.12 1.57
N LEU A 124 -3.90 -9.00 0.77
CA LEU A 124 -4.64 -9.95 -0.04
C LEU A 124 -5.39 -10.95 0.84
N ALA A 125 -6.48 -11.51 0.29
CA ALA A 125 -7.25 -12.54 0.95
C ALA A 125 -6.37 -13.76 1.30
N GLY A 126 -6.60 -14.33 2.48
CA GLY A 126 -5.87 -15.47 3.03
C GLY A 126 -4.61 -15.12 3.80
N ILE A 127 -4.27 -13.83 3.99
CA ILE A 127 -3.18 -13.46 4.89
C ILE A 127 -3.53 -13.84 6.34
N THR A 128 -2.58 -14.37 7.08
CA THR A 128 -2.79 -14.64 8.51
C THR A 128 -2.66 -13.35 9.32
N LYS A 129 -3.29 -13.31 10.51
CA LYS A 129 -3.14 -12.19 11.43
C LYS A 129 -1.67 -11.97 11.78
N GLU A 130 -0.93 -13.04 12.03
CA GLU A 130 0.49 -13.00 12.44
C GLU A 130 1.36 -12.39 11.33
N ALA A 131 1.13 -12.77 10.07
CA ALA A 131 1.83 -12.20 8.93
C ALA A 131 1.49 -10.71 8.75
N ALA A 132 0.21 -10.35 8.84
CA ALA A 132 -0.22 -8.95 8.78
C ALA A 132 0.42 -8.11 9.90
N VAL A 133 0.41 -8.59 11.15
CA VAL A 133 1.05 -7.92 12.29
C VAL A 133 2.55 -7.75 12.07
N THR A 134 3.22 -8.76 11.51
CA THR A 134 4.66 -8.70 11.21
C THR A 134 4.95 -7.59 10.19
N ILE A 135 4.18 -7.52 9.11
CA ILE A 135 4.29 -6.47 8.09
C ILE A 135 4.02 -5.09 8.70
N ILE A 136 2.91 -4.94 9.45
CA ILE A 136 2.55 -3.68 10.12
C ILE A 136 3.69 -3.21 11.03
N THR A 137 4.21 -4.11 11.86
CA THR A 137 5.27 -3.78 12.83
C THR A 137 6.57 -3.38 12.13
N ALA A 138 6.95 -4.09 11.06
CA ALA A 138 8.13 -3.78 10.27
C ALA A 138 8.04 -2.39 9.64
N LEU A 139 6.86 -2.05 9.11
CA LEU A 139 6.65 -0.80 8.39
C LEU A 139 6.39 0.38 9.31
N GLN A 140 5.58 0.25 10.36
CA GLN A 140 5.25 1.36 11.26
C GLN A 140 6.47 2.05 11.88
N LYS A 141 7.59 1.35 12.04
CA LYS A 141 8.84 1.93 12.54
C LYS A 141 9.44 3.00 11.60
N LYS A 142 9.17 2.89 10.29
CA LYS A 142 9.74 3.76 9.24
C LYS A 142 8.71 4.50 8.39
N HIS A 143 7.49 3.98 8.35
CA HIS A 143 6.31 4.45 7.61
C HIS A 143 5.09 4.47 8.53
N PRO A 144 5.12 5.21 9.66
CA PRO A 144 3.99 5.29 10.60
C PRO A 144 2.71 5.90 9.98
N GLU A 145 2.84 6.57 8.83
CA GLU A 145 1.77 7.19 8.07
C GLU A 145 0.89 6.18 7.30
N TYR A 146 1.39 4.98 7.02
CA TYR A 146 0.66 4.00 6.21
C TYR A 146 -0.62 3.52 6.89
N VAL A 147 -1.68 3.43 6.09
CA VAL A 147 -2.94 2.77 6.40
C VAL A 147 -2.93 1.38 5.75
N TYR A 148 -3.41 0.39 6.49
CA TYR A 148 -3.47 -1.01 6.05
C TYR A 148 -4.91 -1.39 5.75
N PHE A 149 -5.12 -2.06 4.63
CA PHE A 149 -6.43 -2.36 4.09
C PHE A 149 -6.64 -3.87 4.06
N THR A 150 -7.87 -4.30 4.33
CA THR A 150 -8.30 -5.68 4.13
C THR A 150 -9.79 -5.74 3.79
N ALA A 151 -10.18 -6.72 2.99
CA ALA A 151 -11.58 -7.08 2.76
C ALA A 151 -12.10 -8.09 3.80
N GLU A 152 -11.22 -8.67 4.62
CA GLU A 152 -11.61 -9.70 5.58
C GLU A 152 -12.08 -9.06 6.88
N LYS A 153 -13.37 -9.19 7.17
CA LYS A 153 -14.01 -8.56 8.33
C LYS A 153 -13.38 -9.01 9.65
N GLU A 154 -13.07 -10.29 9.79
CA GLU A 154 -12.45 -10.84 11.00
C GLU A 154 -11.03 -10.28 11.21
N LEU A 155 -10.23 -10.21 10.13
CA LEU A 155 -8.90 -9.62 10.19
C LEU A 155 -8.97 -8.12 10.50
N TYR A 156 -9.89 -7.39 9.85
CA TYR A 156 -10.15 -5.99 10.14
C TYR A 156 -10.50 -5.77 11.62
N ASP A 157 -11.49 -6.50 12.15
CA ASP A 157 -11.96 -6.33 13.52
C ASP A 157 -10.87 -6.72 14.53
N SER A 158 -10.02 -7.69 14.20
CA SER A 158 -8.88 -8.02 15.04
C SER A 158 -7.80 -6.96 15.00
N LEU A 159 -7.38 -6.48 13.83
CA LEU A 159 -6.28 -5.52 13.70
C LEU A 159 -6.69 -4.13 14.20
N ASN A 160 -7.94 -3.72 13.98
CA ASN A 160 -8.41 -2.39 14.35
C ASN A 160 -8.46 -2.17 15.88
N LYS A 161 -8.48 -3.24 16.68
CA LYS A 161 -8.33 -3.16 18.14
C LYS A 161 -6.94 -2.69 18.55
N ASP A 162 -5.92 -3.20 17.85
CA ASP A 162 -4.51 -3.00 18.19
C ASP A 162 -3.92 -1.79 17.44
N TYR A 163 -4.46 -1.46 16.27
CA TYR A 163 -3.97 -0.43 15.36
C TYR A 163 -5.08 0.56 14.94
N ALA A 164 -5.88 0.99 15.92
CA ALA A 164 -6.99 1.92 15.69
C ALA A 164 -6.53 3.17 14.92
N GLY A 165 -7.29 3.53 13.89
CA GLY A 165 -6.97 4.66 13.03
C GLY A 165 -5.97 4.36 11.90
N ARG A 166 -5.45 3.13 11.82
CA ARG A 166 -4.53 2.67 10.77
C ARG A 166 -5.06 1.50 9.96
N ILE A 167 -6.22 0.96 10.30
CA ILE A 167 -6.83 -0.15 9.58
C ILE A 167 -8.09 0.34 8.86
N ALA A 168 -8.13 0.17 7.55
CA ALA A 168 -9.29 0.46 6.71
C ALA A 168 -9.89 -0.86 6.19
N PHE A 169 -11.20 -0.86 6.00
CA PHE A 169 -11.94 -1.94 5.39
C PHE A 169 -12.20 -1.59 3.93
N ALA A 170 -11.85 -2.50 3.03
CA ALA A 170 -11.90 -2.26 1.61
C ALA A 170 -12.24 -3.56 0.89
N SER A 171 -13.45 -3.66 0.34
CA SER A 171 -13.82 -4.72 -0.59
C SER A 171 -13.51 -4.24 -2.00
N ILE A 172 -12.66 -4.99 -2.72
CA ILE A 172 -12.20 -4.67 -4.09
C ILE A 172 -12.69 -5.76 -5.04
#